data_AF-A0A953YKH0-F1
#
_entry.id   AF-A0A953YKH0-F1
#
_cell.length_a   1.000
_cell.length_b   1.000
_cell.length_c   1.000
_cell.angle_alpha   90.00
_cell.angle_beta   90.00
_cell.angle_gamma   90.00
#
_symmetry.space_group_name_H-M   'P 1'
#
loop_
_entity.id
_entity.type
_entity.pdbx_description
1 polymer ?
#
loop_
_entity_poly.entity_id
_entity_poly.type
_entity_poly.pdbx_seq_one_letter_code
_entity_poly.pdbx_strand_id
1 'polypeptide(L)'
;DLSFRSTADVLQAVDLIFRDPAAHRGLTQEPQPTVHEALEGKGPGEVQLWPAVAPADTGDERDWTAPVDHASEPAIVLAGRIAGTIAGWINNAEMLEAKGRPVRAGDIMVLVRKRGPFIHALSRGLKELGVAVAGTDRIRLAEHIAVMDLMVLGRVCLQPADDLSLAALLRSPLFDVSEEELARIAIGRPAGETLWRALRRHAETDSALAVIVAQLDD
;
A
#
# COMPACT_ATOMS: atom_id res chain seq x y z
N ASP A 1 1.70 -10.29 32.81
CA ASP A 1 2.27 -9.13 32.10
C ASP A 1 1.38 -7.90 32.21
N LEU A 2 1.96 -6.72 32.45
CA LEU A 2 1.21 -5.45 32.52
C LEU A 2 1.08 -4.81 31.13
N SER A 3 -0.15 -4.54 30.71
CA SER A 3 -0.48 -3.91 29.42
C SER A 3 -0.76 -2.41 29.58
N PHE A 4 -0.05 -1.61 28.79
CA PHE A 4 -0.19 -0.16 28.71
C PHE A 4 -1.12 0.30 27.58
N ARG A 5 -1.63 -0.63 26.75
CA ARG A 5 -2.30 -0.31 25.47
C ARG A 5 -3.76 -0.76 25.40
N SER A 6 -4.19 -1.67 26.28
CA SER A 6 -5.52 -2.26 26.28
C SER A 6 -6.22 -2.06 27.63
N THR A 7 -7.55 -2.15 27.64
CA THR A 7 -8.39 -2.14 28.85
C THR A 7 -8.46 -3.54 29.46
N ALA A 8 -8.92 -3.62 30.72
CA ALA A 8 -9.09 -4.89 31.41
C ALA A 8 -10.05 -5.84 30.68
N ASP A 9 -11.17 -5.32 30.15
CA ASP A 9 -12.19 -6.13 29.46
C ASP A 9 -11.63 -6.83 28.22
N VAL A 10 -10.84 -6.11 27.41
CA VAL A 10 -10.20 -6.66 26.21
C VAL A 10 -9.15 -7.72 26.58
N LEU A 11 -8.34 -7.46 27.62
CA LEU A 11 -7.33 -8.41 28.07
C LEU A 11 -7.95 -9.69 28.63
N GLN A 12 -9.01 -9.57 29.44
CA GLN A 12 -9.72 -10.73 29.97
C GLN A 12 -10.35 -11.58 28.86
N ALA A 13 -10.91 -10.95 27.82
CA ALA A 13 -11.45 -11.69 26.67
C ALA A 13 -10.35 -12.47 25.93
N VAL A 14 -9.17 -11.87 25.76
CA VAL A 14 -8.01 -12.54 25.17
C VAL A 14 -7.55 -13.70 26.05
N ASP A 15 -7.44 -13.49 27.36
CA ASP A 15 -7.03 -14.52 28.32
C ASP A 15 -8.01 -15.70 28.32
N LEU A 16 -9.32 -15.44 28.21
CA LEU A 16 -10.35 -16.47 28.08
C LEU A 16 -10.14 -17.36 26.85
N ILE A 17 -9.81 -16.78 25.70
CA ILE A 17 -9.51 -17.55 24.47
C ILE A 17 -8.28 -18.44 24.69
N PHE A 18 -7.26 -17.92 25.37
CA PHE A 18 -6.01 -18.64 25.61
C PHE A 18 -6.03 -19.60 26.80
N ARG A 19 -7.16 -19.73 27.52
CA ARG A 19 -7.33 -20.82 28.50
C ARG A 19 -7.33 -22.20 27.84
N ASP A 20 -7.74 -22.30 26.57
CA ASP A 20 -7.72 -23.56 25.84
C ASP A 20 -6.27 -23.99 25.52
N PRO A 21 -5.83 -25.19 25.96
CA PRO A 21 -4.53 -25.77 25.60
C PRO A 21 -4.22 -25.89 24.11
N ALA A 22 -5.23 -25.91 23.24
CA ALA A 22 -5.03 -25.83 21.80
C ALA A 22 -4.66 -24.41 21.34
N ALA A 23 -5.15 -23.38 22.01
CA ALA A 23 -4.98 -21.98 21.62
C ALA A 23 -3.66 -21.37 22.11
N HIS A 24 -3.17 -21.72 23.32
CA HIS A 24 -1.90 -21.21 23.84
C HIS A 24 -0.65 -22.01 23.42
N ARG A 25 -0.85 -23.10 22.67
CA ARG A 25 0.25 -23.92 22.14
C ARG A 25 1.02 -23.14 21.07
N GLY A 26 2.14 -22.52 21.46
CA GLY A 26 3.01 -21.74 20.59
C GLY A 26 3.11 -20.24 20.91
N LEU A 27 2.43 -19.77 21.96
CA LEU A 27 2.50 -18.37 22.40
C LEU A 27 3.42 -18.15 23.61
N THR A 28 3.56 -19.17 24.45
CA THR A 28 4.39 -19.15 25.66
C THR A 28 5.39 -20.29 25.62
N GLN A 29 6.60 -20.09 26.17
CA GLN A 29 7.60 -21.16 26.27
C GLN A 29 7.17 -22.27 27.23
N GLU A 30 6.38 -21.93 28.25
CA GLU A 30 5.72 -22.87 29.15
C GLU A 30 4.22 -22.95 28.83
N PRO A 31 3.60 -24.13 28.80
CA PRO A 31 2.18 -24.31 28.50
C PRO A 31 1.31 -23.92 29.70
N GLN A 32 1.36 -22.63 30.07
CA GLN A 32 0.53 -22.02 31.08
C GLN A 32 -0.33 -20.93 30.41
N PRO A 33 -1.57 -20.73 30.89
CA PRO A 33 -2.41 -19.65 30.40
C PRO A 33 -1.76 -18.30 30.70
N THR A 34 -1.70 -17.43 29.70
CA THR A 34 -1.23 -16.05 29.89
C THR A 34 -2.25 -15.28 30.71
N VAL A 35 -1.77 -14.54 31.72
CA VAL A 35 -2.59 -13.61 32.49
C VAL A 35 -2.04 -12.21 32.27
N HIS A 36 -2.88 -11.33 31.73
CA HIS A 36 -2.54 -9.93 31.50
C HIS A 36 -3.25 -9.02 32.51
N GLU A 37 -2.51 -8.07 33.06
CA GLU A 37 -3.05 -7.02 33.90
C GLU A 37 -3.12 -5.72 33.08
N ALA A 38 -4.20 -4.96 33.18
CA ALA A 38 -4.30 -3.65 32.55
C ALA A 38 -3.76 -2.57 33.49
N LEU A 39 -3.18 -1.51 32.94
CA LEU A 39 -2.93 -0.30 33.71
C LEU A 39 -4.27 0.32 34.17
N GLU A 40 -4.36 0.71 35.43
CA GLU A 40 -5.51 1.40 35.99
C GLU A 40 -5.84 2.70 35.21
N GLY A 41 -7.12 3.05 35.13
CA GLY A 41 -7.58 4.31 34.53
C GLY A 41 -7.73 4.33 33.00
N LYS A 42 -7.69 3.18 32.32
CA LYS A 42 -7.90 3.07 30.86
C LYS A 42 -9.36 3.20 30.38
N GLY A 43 -10.32 3.30 31.31
CA GLY A 43 -11.75 3.33 31.01
C GLY A 43 -12.32 1.95 30.64
N PRO A 44 -13.63 1.85 30.38
CA PRO A 44 -14.28 0.60 30.00
C PRO A 44 -13.86 0.15 28.60
N GLY A 45 -13.76 -1.17 28.39
CA GLY A 45 -13.63 -1.77 27.06
C GLY A 45 -14.84 -2.61 26.70
N GLU A 46 -15.01 -2.82 25.40
CA GLU A 46 -16.06 -3.69 24.87
C GLU A 46 -15.47 -4.70 23.89
N VAL A 47 -15.93 -5.94 23.97
CA VAL A 47 -15.58 -7.01 23.02
C VAL A 47 -16.86 -7.59 22.47
N GLN A 48 -17.04 -7.46 21.15
CA GLN A 48 -18.18 -8.03 20.44
C GLN A 48 -17.73 -9.19 19.55
N LEU A 49 -18.42 -10.32 19.67
CA LEU A 49 -18.26 -11.46 18.77
C LEU A 49 -19.40 -11.43 17.74
N TRP A 50 -19.04 -11.32 16.47
CA TRP A 50 -20.00 -11.31 15.38
C TRP A 50 -20.20 -12.72 14.82
N PRO A 51 -21.43 -13.09 14.40
CA PRO A 51 -21.67 -14.34 13.69
C PRO A 51 -20.78 -14.47 12.46
N ALA A 52 -20.20 -15.66 12.26
CA ALA A 52 -19.38 -15.95 11.10
C ALA A 52 -20.21 -15.89 9.82
N VAL A 53 -19.65 -15.29 8.77
CA VAL A 53 -20.25 -15.29 7.43
C VAL A 53 -19.78 -16.54 6.70
N ALA A 54 -20.68 -17.49 6.47
CA ALA A 54 -20.41 -18.69 5.72
C ALA A 54 -20.57 -18.44 4.21
N PRO A 55 -19.84 -19.17 3.34
CA PRO A 55 -20.18 -19.28 1.92
C PRO A 55 -21.63 -19.70 1.76
N ALA A 56 -22.35 -19.06 0.83
CA ALA A 56 -23.61 -19.60 0.38
C ALA A 56 -23.35 -20.97 -0.27
N ASP A 57 -24.27 -21.92 -0.10
CA ASP A 57 -24.24 -23.19 -0.83
C ASP A 57 -24.71 -22.94 -2.27
N THR A 58 -23.90 -22.20 -3.01
CA THR A 58 -23.98 -22.14 -4.46
C THR A 58 -23.30 -23.40 -4.95
N GLY A 59 -24.04 -24.32 -5.55
CA GLY A 59 -23.46 -25.50 -6.20
C GLY A 59 -22.28 -25.15 -7.12
N ASP A 60 -21.53 -26.15 -7.55
CA ASP A 60 -20.19 -26.06 -8.14
C ASP A 60 -20.11 -25.39 -9.55
N GLU A 61 -20.82 -24.27 -9.76
CA GLU A 61 -20.74 -23.42 -10.94
C GLU A 61 -19.68 -22.33 -10.72
N ARG A 62 -18.41 -22.74 -10.67
CA ARG A 62 -17.30 -21.79 -10.75
C ARG A 62 -17.10 -21.39 -12.21
N ASP A 63 -17.46 -20.16 -12.54
CA ASP A 63 -17.12 -19.53 -13.81
C ASP A 63 -15.60 -19.35 -13.91
N TRP A 64 -14.97 -20.16 -14.77
CA TRP A 64 -13.53 -20.17 -15.01
C TRP A 64 -13.01 -18.90 -15.70
N THR A 65 -13.90 -18.04 -16.21
CA THR A 65 -13.54 -16.75 -16.81
C THR A 65 -13.44 -15.61 -15.79
N ALA A 66 -13.86 -15.86 -14.55
CA ALA A 66 -13.79 -14.87 -13.48
C ALA A 66 -12.30 -14.55 -13.15
N PRO A 67 -11.88 -13.27 -13.17
CA PRO A 67 -10.53 -12.87 -12.75
C PRO A 67 -10.08 -13.43 -11.39
N VAL A 68 -8.79 -13.70 -11.20
CA VAL A 68 -8.30 -14.40 -10.00
C VAL A 68 -8.35 -13.53 -8.73
N ASP A 69 -8.41 -12.21 -8.87
CA ASP A 69 -8.28 -11.24 -7.77
C ASP A 69 -9.60 -10.77 -7.14
N HIS A 70 -10.65 -11.59 -7.21
CA HIS A 70 -11.93 -11.25 -6.59
C HIS A 70 -11.95 -11.56 -5.10
N ALA A 71 -12.63 -10.72 -4.33
CA ALA A 71 -13.08 -11.12 -3.00
C ALA A 71 -14.16 -12.18 -3.15
N SER A 72 -14.10 -13.25 -2.34
CA SER A 72 -15.19 -14.23 -2.27
C SER A 72 -16.48 -13.57 -1.75
N GLU A 73 -17.64 -14.17 -2.06
CA GLU A 73 -18.94 -13.65 -1.62
C GLU A 73 -19.00 -13.42 -0.09
N PRO A 74 -18.53 -14.33 0.80
CA PRO A 74 -18.47 -14.06 2.23
C PRO A 74 -17.59 -12.87 2.62
N ALA A 75 -16.48 -12.67 1.90
CA ALA A 75 -15.58 -11.56 2.13
C ALA A 75 -16.24 -10.23 1.75
N ILE A 76 -17.03 -10.19 0.68
CA ILE A 76 -17.81 -9.01 0.27
C ILE A 76 -18.90 -8.70 1.29
N VAL A 77 -19.66 -9.72 1.73
CA VAL A 77 -20.72 -9.55 2.75
C VAL A 77 -20.14 -9.05 4.07
N LEU A 78 -19.03 -9.65 4.54
CA LEU A 78 -18.36 -9.21 5.76
C LEU A 78 -17.82 -7.78 5.62
N ALA A 79 -17.21 -7.45 4.47
CA ALA A 79 -16.72 -6.10 4.18
C ALA A 79 -17.85 -5.07 4.23
N GLY A 80 -18.99 -5.36 3.61
CA GLY A 80 -20.19 -4.50 3.64
C GLY A 80 -20.74 -4.33 5.05
N ARG A 81 -20.81 -5.41 5.84
CA ARG A 81 -21.26 -5.35 7.24
C ARG A 81 -20.35 -4.46 8.09
N ILE A 82 -19.03 -4.61 7.97
CA ILE A 82 -18.05 -3.78 8.70
C ILE A 82 -18.17 -2.33 8.25
N ALA A 83 -18.21 -2.06 6.94
CA ALA A 83 -18.31 -0.72 6.41
C ALA A 83 -19.60 0.00 6.86
N GLY A 84 -20.75 -0.70 6.79
CA GLY A 84 -22.03 -0.18 7.25
C GLY A 84 -22.06 0.11 8.75
N THR A 85 -21.44 -0.75 9.56
CA THR A 85 -21.34 -0.53 11.01
C THR A 85 -20.50 0.70 11.32
N ILE A 86 -19.31 0.82 10.71
CA ILE A 86 -18.42 1.97 10.90
C ILE A 86 -19.09 3.27 10.45
N ALA A 87 -19.75 3.24 9.28
CA ALA A 87 -20.49 4.39 8.78
C ALA A 87 -21.63 4.77 9.73
N GLY A 88 -22.34 3.79 10.28
CA GLY A 88 -23.36 3.99 11.31
C GLY A 88 -22.83 4.73 12.53
N TRP A 89 -21.73 4.24 13.12
CA TRP A 89 -21.09 4.88 14.27
C TRP A 89 -20.72 6.35 14.02
N ILE A 90 -20.15 6.63 12.85
CA ILE A 90 -19.73 7.98 12.47
C ILE A 90 -20.93 8.89 12.19
N ASN A 91 -21.91 8.41 11.40
CA ASN A 91 -23.08 9.19 10.99
C ASN A 91 -24.00 9.51 12.18
N ASN A 92 -24.10 8.59 13.14
CA ASN A 92 -24.87 8.77 14.37
C ASN A 92 -24.11 9.57 15.44
N ALA A 93 -22.87 9.99 15.16
CA ALA A 93 -21.99 10.68 16.10
C ALA A 93 -21.84 9.94 17.45
N GLU A 94 -21.69 8.62 17.39
CA GLU A 94 -21.56 7.79 18.59
C GLU A 94 -20.36 8.23 19.44
N MET A 95 -20.57 8.29 20.76
CA MET A 95 -19.59 8.83 21.69
C MET A 95 -18.47 7.83 21.96
N LEU A 96 -17.23 8.23 21.68
CA LEU A 96 -16.05 7.51 22.13
C LEU A 96 -15.70 7.98 23.54
N GLU A 97 -16.19 7.27 24.56
CA GLU A 97 -16.06 7.64 25.98
C GLU A 97 -14.62 7.96 26.39
N ALA A 98 -13.67 7.15 25.95
CA ALA A 98 -12.24 7.31 26.24
C ALA A 98 -11.65 8.66 25.77
N LYS A 99 -12.28 9.34 24.81
CA LYS A 99 -11.85 10.67 24.31
C LYS A 99 -12.88 11.78 24.56
N GLY A 100 -14.03 11.47 25.16
CA GLY A 100 -15.09 12.45 25.44
C GLY A 100 -15.64 13.17 24.21
N ARG A 101 -15.57 12.54 23.02
CA ARG A 101 -16.06 13.14 21.75
C ARG A 101 -16.62 12.07 20.83
N PRO A 102 -17.43 12.43 19.81
CA PRO A 102 -17.85 11.49 18.78
C PRO A 102 -16.67 10.79 18.10
N VAL A 103 -16.88 9.52 17.75
CA VAL A 103 -15.93 8.69 17.02
C VAL A 103 -15.67 9.28 15.62
N ARG A 104 -14.42 9.20 15.17
CA ARG A 104 -14.00 9.61 13.82
C ARG A 104 -13.35 8.44 13.13
N ALA A 105 -13.30 8.45 11.80
CA ALA A 105 -12.66 7.37 11.03
C ALA A 105 -11.21 7.08 11.48
N GLY A 106 -10.44 8.11 11.85
CA GLY A 106 -9.07 7.96 12.37
C GLY A 106 -8.95 7.30 13.75
N ASP A 107 -10.07 7.05 14.44
CA ASP A 107 -10.09 6.30 15.71
C ASP A 107 -10.28 4.78 15.49
N ILE A 108 -10.50 4.34 14.25
CA ILE A 108 -10.87 2.96 13.92
C ILE A 108 -9.71 2.27 13.18
N MET A 109 -9.32 1.09 13.65
CA MET A 109 -8.30 0.26 13.01
C MET A 109 -8.85 -1.14 12.75
N VAL A 110 -8.84 -1.57 11.48
CA VAL A 110 -9.24 -2.92 11.08
C VAL A 110 -7.99 -3.79 10.89
N LEU A 111 -7.84 -4.80 11.74
CA LEU A 111 -6.72 -5.74 11.69
C LEU A 111 -7.13 -6.99 10.92
N VAL A 112 -6.32 -7.38 9.95
CA VAL A 112 -6.51 -8.59 9.14
C VAL A 112 -5.25 -9.44 9.12
N ARG A 113 -5.40 -10.76 9.01
CA ARG A 113 -4.27 -11.70 8.96
C ARG A 113 -3.41 -11.53 7.72
N LYS A 114 -4.04 -11.28 6.56
CA LYS A 114 -3.38 -11.05 5.27
C LYS A 114 -4.07 -9.90 4.55
N ARG A 115 -3.27 -9.03 3.93
CA ARG A 115 -3.78 -8.01 3.00
C ARG A 115 -4.03 -8.70 1.66
N GLY A 116 -5.28 -8.78 1.23
CA GLY A 116 -5.70 -9.47 0.01
C GLY A 116 -7.05 -8.93 -0.48
N PRO A 117 -7.79 -9.68 -1.32
CA PRO A 117 -9.02 -9.20 -1.95
C PRO A 117 -10.07 -8.63 -0.98
N PHE A 118 -10.16 -9.17 0.23
CA PHE A 118 -11.02 -8.65 1.31
C PHE A 118 -10.76 -7.17 1.64
N ILE A 119 -9.50 -6.74 1.69
CA ILE A 119 -9.15 -5.33 2.00
C ILE A 119 -9.63 -4.41 0.89
N HIS A 120 -9.56 -4.83 -0.37
CA HIS A 120 -10.07 -4.05 -1.49
C HIS A 120 -11.61 -3.93 -1.42
N ALA A 121 -12.31 -5.02 -1.10
CA ALA A 121 -13.75 -5.00 -0.90
C ALA A 121 -14.16 -4.07 0.25
N LEU A 122 -13.46 -4.13 1.40
CA LEU A 122 -13.70 -3.27 2.54
C LEU A 122 -13.40 -1.80 2.25
N SER A 123 -12.26 -1.51 1.61
CA SER A 123 -11.86 -0.15 1.22
C SER A 123 -12.90 0.47 0.28
N ARG A 124 -13.39 -0.30 -0.70
CA ARG A 124 -14.47 0.11 -1.59
C ARG A 124 -15.76 0.40 -0.82
N GLY A 125 -16.24 -0.52 0.03
CA GLY A 125 -17.47 -0.33 0.79
C GLY A 125 -17.42 0.88 1.73
N LEU A 126 -16.26 1.14 2.36
CA LEU A 126 -16.05 2.33 3.18
C LEU A 126 -16.09 3.62 2.36
N LYS A 127 -15.44 3.64 1.18
CA LYS A 127 -15.46 4.79 0.25
C LYS A 127 -16.87 5.07 -0.27
N GLU A 128 -17.62 4.04 -0.64
CA GLU A 128 -19.02 4.16 -1.09
C GLU A 128 -19.92 4.79 -0.03
N LEU A 129 -19.64 4.53 1.25
CA LEU A 129 -20.34 5.11 2.39
C LEU A 129 -19.75 6.45 2.87
N GLY A 130 -18.79 7.03 2.15
CA GLY A 130 -18.17 8.32 2.50
C GLY A 130 -17.27 8.29 3.73
N VAL A 131 -16.87 7.11 4.21
CA VAL A 131 -15.94 6.98 5.34
C VAL A 131 -14.52 7.23 4.85
N ALA A 132 -13.81 8.14 5.52
CA ALA A 132 -12.41 8.44 5.20
C ALA A 132 -11.51 7.22 5.51
N VAL A 133 -10.84 6.69 4.49
CA VAL A 133 -9.91 5.55 4.62
C VAL A 133 -8.51 6.01 4.23
N ALA A 134 -7.52 5.71 5.06
CA ALA A 134 -6.12 5.90 4.70
C ALA A 134 -5.81 4.99 3.50
N GLY A 135 -5.33 5.58 2.40
CA GLY A 135 -5.14 4.90 1.11
C GLY A 135 -4.57 3.49 1.26
N THR A 136 -5.38 2.48 0.94
CA THR A 136 -4.94 1.08 0.89
C THR A 136 -4.02 0.82 -0.30
N ASP A 137 -4.02 1.73 -1.26
CA ASP A 137 -3.28 1.61 -2.51
C ASP A 137 -1.81 1.94 -2.27
N ARG A 138 -1.00 0.87 -2.36
CA ARG A 138 0.43 1.01 -2.58
C ARG A 138 0.60 1.55 -4.00
N ILE A 139 0.78 2.85 -4.16
CA ILE A 139 1.63 3.28 -5.27
C ILE A 139 3.00 2.73 -4.92
N ARG A 140 3.44 1.69 -5.64
CA ARG A 140 4.84 1.28 -5.61
C ARG A 140 5.61 2.43 -6.27
N LEU A 141 6.04 3.38 -5.46
CA LEU A 141 6.55 4.66 -5.94
C LEU A 141 7.67 4.46 -6.97
N ALA A 142 8.57 3.51 -6.72
CA ALA A 142 9.65 3.13 -7.64
C ALA A 142 9.20 2.51 -8.98
N GLU A 143 7.94 2.06 -9.09
CA GLU A 143 7.38 1.53 -10.34
C GLU A 143 6.53 2.56 -11.09
N HIS A 144 6.36 3.76 -10.53
CA HIS A 144 5.67 4.83 -11.23
C HIS A 144 6.59 5.37 -12.32
N ILE A 145 6.09 5.48 -13.56
CA ILE A 145 6.89 5.88 -14.74
C ILE A 145 7.70 7.16 -14.50
N ALA A 146 7.08 8.20 -13.94
CA ALA A 146 7.77 9.46 -13.63
C ALA A 146 8.91 9.29 -12.60
N VAL A 147 8.77 8.36 -11.65
CA VAL A 147 9.82 8.08 -10.67
C VAL A 147 10.94 7.28 -11.31
N MET A 148 10.62 6.35 -12.21
CA MET A 148 11.61 5.62 -13.00
C MET A 148 12.46 6.58 -13.85
N ASP A 149 11.84 7.57 -14.50
CA ASP A 149 12.56 8.60 -15.28
C ASP A 149 13.53 9.40 -14.40
N LEU A 150 13.09 9.81 -13.20
CA LEU A 150 13.96 10.51 -12.24
C LEU A 150 15.10 9.63 -11.70
N MET A 151 14.85 8.33 -11.52
CA MET A 151 15.91 7.39 -11.13
C MET A 151 16.95 7.21 -12.25
N VAL A 152 16.50 7.20 -13.51
CA VAL A 152 17.39 7.16 -14.68
C VAL A 152 18.22 8.44 -14.77
N LEU A 153 17.62 9.62 -14.54
CA LEU A 153 18.36 10.89 -14.44
C LEU A 153 19.48 10.80 -13.40
N GLY A 154 19.18 10.35 -12.17
CA GLY A 154 20.19 10.19 -11.13
C GLY A 154 21.31 9.21 -11.52
N ARG A 155 21.00 8.15 -12.27
CA ARG A 155 22.00 7.22 -12.81
C ARG A 155 22.89 7.88 -13.86
N VAL A 156 22.31 8.68 -14.76
CA VAL A 156 23.07 9.42 -15.78
C VAL A 156 24.00 10.45 -15.13
N CYS A 157 23.55 11.19 -14.12
CA CYS A 157 24.41 12.12 -13.38
C CYS A 157 25.60 11.42 -12.69
N LEU A 158 25.40 10.20 -12.18
CA LEU A 158 26.48 9.42 -11.54
C LEU A 158 27.40 8.73 -12.54
N GLN A 159 26.88 8.30 -13.70
CA GLN A 159 27.64 7.60 -14.74
C GLN A 159 27.18 8.04 -16.14
N PRO A 160 27.69 9.18 -16.65
CA PRO A 160 27.30 9.69 -17.97
C PRO A 160 27.67 8.77 -19.14
N ALA A 161 28.59 7.82 -18.93
CA ALA A 161 28.98 6.84 -19.94
C ALA A 161 28.01 5.64 -20.07
N ASP A 162 26.93 5.59 -19.28
CA ASP A 162 25.86 4.60 -19.45
C ASP A 162 24.94 5.01 -20.61
N ASP A 163 25.28 4.53 -21.80
CA ASP A 163 24.55 4.82 -23.04
C ASP A 163 23.06 4.46 -22.97
N LEU A 164 22.70 3.36 -22.29
CA LEU A 164 21.31 2.92 -22.23
C LEU A 164 20.48 3.84 -21.33
N SER A 165 21.02 4.19 -20.17
CA SER A 165 20.35 5.11 -19.25
C SER A 165 20.23 6.51 -19.86
N LEU A 166 21.27 6.99 -20.54
CA LEU A 166 21.20 8.27 -21.25
C LEU A 166 20.18 8.24 -22.39
N ALA A 167 20.12 7.17 -23.19
CA ALA A 167 19.11 7.03 -24.24
C ALA A 167 17.68 7.03 -23.69
N ALA A 168 17.44 6.29 -22.59
CA ALA A 168 16.14 6.26 -21.91
C ALA A 168 15.75 7.64 -21.37
N LEU A 169 16.71 8.37 -20.79
CA LEU A 169 16.51 9.72 -20.28
C LEU A 169 16.14 10.71 -21.39
N LEU A 170 16.87 10.69 -22.50
CA LEU A 170 16.62 11.58 -23.65
C LEU A 170 15.23 11.35 -24.25
N ARG A 171 14.73 10.10 -24.28
CA ARG A 171 13.38 9.77 -24.77
C ARG A 171 12.27 10.01 -23.74
N SER A 172 12.61 10.20 -22.46
CA SER A 172 11.64 10.49 -21.42
C SER A 172 11.01 11.88 -21.59
N PRO A 173 9.84 12.15 -20.97
CA PRO A 173 9.22 13.48 -21.01
C PRO A 173 10.07 14.63 -20.44
N LEU A 174 11.21 14.33 -19.78
CA LEU A 174 12.12 15.36 -19.25
C LEU A 174 12.84 16.13 -20.35
N PHE A 175 13.19 15.45 -21.45
CA PHE A 175 13.91 16.06 -22.58
C PHE A 175 13.19 15.87 -23.92
N ASP A 176 12.35 14.85 -24.02
CA ASP A 176 11.49 14.54 -25.17
C ASP A 176 12.19 14.57 -26.54
N VAL A 177 13.46 14.11 -26.59
CA VAL A 177 14.20 13.94 -27.85
C VAL A 177 13.53 12.85 -28.68
N SER A 178 13.24 13.09 -29.96
CA SER A 178 12.54 12.11 -30.79
C SER A 178 13.36 10.84 -31.03
N GLU A 179 12.70 9.75 -31.44
CA GLU A 179 13.41 8.50 -31.80
C GLU A 179 14.37 8.72 -32.98
N GLU A 180 13.95 9.51 -33.97
CA GLU A 180 14.77 9.87 -35.12
C GLU A 180 15.98 10.70 -34.70
N GLU A 181 15.81 11.66 -33.80
CA GLU A 181 16.91 12.48 -33.28
C GLU A 181 17.89 11.65 -32.47
N LEU A 182 17.40 10.78 -31.59
CA LEU A 182 18.22 9.87 -30.82
C LEU A 182 19.00 8.91 -31.75
N ALA A 183 18.35 8.40 -32.79
CA ALA A 183 19.00 7.57 -33.80
C ALA A 183 20.10 8.33 -34.56
N ARG A 184 19.88 9.60 -34.92
CA ARG A 184 20.91 10.46 -35.55
C ARG A 184 22.15 10.61 -34.68
N ILE A 185 21.98 10.66 -33.36
CA ILE A 185 23.09 10.82 -32.40
C ILE A 185 23.77 9.45 -32.14
N ALA A 186 22.99 8.38 -32.04
CA ALA A 186 23.47 7.07 -31.59
C ALA A 186 24.04 6.18 -32.71
N ILE A 187 23.52 6.27 -33.93
CA ILE A 187 23.90 5.40 -35.06
C ILE A 187 25.16 5.94 -35.74
N GLY A 188 26.08 5.04 -36.11
CA GLY A 188 27.31 5.40 -36.82
C GLY A 188 28.40 6.02 -35.93
N ARG A 189 28.21 5.98 -34.60
CA ARG A 189 29.25 6.37 -33.63
C ARG A 189 30.51 5.54 -33.82
N PRO A 190 31.72 6.13 -33.74
CA PRO A 190 32.98 5.39 -33.70
C PRO A 190 32.98 4.34 -32.59
N ALA A 191 33.68 3.23 -32.82
CA ALA A 191 33.79 2.17 -31.83
C ALA A 191 34.37 2.72 -30.50
N GLY A 192 33.64 2.50 -29.40
CA GLY A 192 34.03 2.96 -28.06
C GLY A 192 33.66 4.41 -27.73
N GLU A 193 33.03 5.15 -28.65
CA GLU A 193 32.46 6.47 -28.33
C GLU A 193 31.15 6.32 -27.55
N THR A 194 31.06 6.95 -26.37
CA THR A 194 29.84 6.97 -25.55
C THR A 194 28.77 7.87 -26.17
N LEU A 195 27.51 7.62 -25.82
CA LEU A 195 26.38 8.39 -26.32
C LEU A 195 26.46 9.83 -25.82
N TRP A 196 26.99 10.04 -24.61
CA TRP A 196 27.25 11.36 -24.05
C TRP A 196 28.21 12.19 -24.90
N ARG A 197 29.29 11.60 -25.38
CA ARG A 197 30.26 12.29 -26.24
C ARG A 197 29.67 12.60 -27.62
N ALA A 198 28.91 11.67 -28.18
CA ALA A 198 28.18 11.91 -29.43
C ALA A 198 27.15 13.04 -29.27
N LEU A 199 26.37 13.04 -28.18
CA LEU A 199 25.41 14.10 -27.87
C LEU A 199 26.10 15.47 -27.82
N ARG A 200 27.24 15.60 -27.11
CA ARG A 200 28.03 16.84 -27.06
C ARG A 200 28.52 17.30 -28.44
N ARG A 201 29.02 16.38 -29.27
CA ARG A 201 29.45 16.70 -30.65
C ARG A 201 28.29 17.22 -31.50
N HIS A 202 27.11 16.63 -31.37
CA HIS A 202 25.91 17.10 -32.09
C HIS A 202 25.39 18.43 -31.53
N ALA A 203 25.53 18.67 -30.22
CA ALA A 203 25.18 19.93 -29.57
C ALA A 203 26.03 21.14 -30.03
N GLU A 204 27.23 20.93 -30.61
CA GLU A 204 28.03 22.01 -31.20
C GLU A 204 27.31 22.72 -32.37
N THR A 205 26.40 22.01 -33.05
CA THR A 205 25.66 22.54 -34.21
C THR A 205 24.14 22.54 -34.04
N ASP A 206 23.62 21.86 -33.01
CA ASP A 206 22.20 21.80 -32.69
C ASP A 206 21.92 22.51 -31.35
N SER A 207 21.29 23.68 -31.43
CA SER A 207 21.00 24.52 -30.27
C SER A 207 20.04 23.85 -29.27
N ALA A 208 19.16 22.94 -29.71
CA ALA A 208 18.25 22.25 -28.80
C ALA A 208 19.02 21.22 -27.96
N LEU A 209 19.92 20.47 -28.61
CA LEU A 209 20.80 19.53 -27.91
C LEU A 209 21.80 20.25 -27.00
N ALA A 210 22.24 21.46 -27.36
CA ALA A 210 23.11 22.28 -26.50
C ALA A 210 22.45 22.65 -25.16
N VAL A 211 21.15 22.94 -25.16
CA VAL A 211 20.40 23.20 -23.92
C VAL A 211 20.37 21.96 -23.02
N ILE A 212 20.12 20.79 -23.60
CA ILE A 212 20.08 19.52 -22.86
C ILE A 212 21.45 19.20 -22.24
N VAL A 213 22.54 19.38 -23.00
CA VAL A 213 23.90 19.16 -22.50
C VAL A 213 24.20 20.10 -21.34
N ALA A 214 23.85 21.38 -21.44
CA ALA A 214 24.05 22.34 -20.36
C ALA A 214 23.29 21.94 -19.09
N GLN A 215 22.04 21.50 -19.22
CA GLN A 215 21.22 21.05 -18.08
C GLN A 215 21.75 19.79 -17.39
N LEU A 216 22.47 18.93 -18.11
CA LEU A 216 23.07 17.71 -17.56
C LEU A 216 24.49 17.93 -17.00
N ASP A 217 25.12 19.07 -17.33
CA ASP A 217 26.42 19.48 -16.80
C ASP A 217 26.32 20.30 -15.50
N ASP A 218 25.18 20.93 -15.24
CA ASP A 218 24.85 21.69 -14.02
C ASP A 218 24.47 20.78 -12.83
#